data_AF-A0A9N8P0A1-F1
#
_entry.id   AF-A0A9N8P0A1-F1
#
_cell.length_a   1.000
_cell.length_b   1.000
_cell.length_c   1.000
_cell.angle_alpha   90.00
_cell.angle_beta   90.00
_cell.angle_gamma   90.00
#
_symmetry.space_group_name_H-M   'P 1'
#
loop_
_entity.id
_entity.type
_entity.pdbx_description
1 polymer ?
#
loop_
_entity_poly.entity_id
_entity_poly.type
_entity_poly.pdbx_seq_one_letter_code
_entity_poly.pdbx_strand_id
1 'polypeptide(L)' 'MNLEARKYQFIQELAKVEDERILEKLELVLKANQNDWFDELSESEKNEIQIGIDQAEKGEVVSHEDVMKRFSKWH' A
#
# COMPACT_ATOMS: atom_id res chain seq x y z
N MET A 1 -2.77 20.61 -22.42
CA MET A 1 -4.03 19.99 -21.96
C MET A 1 -4.41 20.62 -20.62
N ASN A 2 -5.64 21.08 -20.44
CA ASN A 2 -6.09 21.65 -19.16
C ASN A 2 -6.55 20.53 -18.20
N LEU A 3 -6.82 20.88 -16.95
CA LEU A 3 -7.19 19.90 -15.91
C LEU A 3 -8.48 19.14 -16.25
N GLU A 4 -9.49 19.81 -16.83
CA GLU A 4 -10.75 19.18 -17.22
C GLU A 4 -10.54 18.16 -18.33
N ALA A 5 -9.82 18.51 -19.40
CA ALA A 5 -9.50 17.59 -20.48
C ALA A 5 -8.72 16.37 -19.96
N ARG A 6 -7.83 16.57 -18.98
CA ARG A 6 -7.12 15.46 -18.33
C ARG A 6 -8.05 14.55 -17.53
N LYS A 7 -9.03 15.11 -16.82
CA LYS A 7 -10.05 14.32 -16.09
C LYS A 7 -10.88 13.47 -17.04
N TYR A 8 -11.34 14.05 -18.16
CA TYR A 8 -12.12 13.31 -19.15
C TYR A 8 -11.35 12.15 -19.78
N GLN A 9 -10.08 12.38 -20.14
CA GLN A 9 -9.23 11.31 -20.67
C GLN A 9 -9.06 10.19 -19.65
N PHE A 10 -8.89 10.52 -18.36
CA PHE A 10 -8.73 9.51 -17.31
C PHE A 10 -9.98 8.65 -17.12
N ILE A 11 -11.17 9.25 -17.17
CA ILE A 11 -12.46 8.53 -17.11
C ILE A 11 -12.57 7.54 -18.29
N GLN A 12 -12.17 7.94 -19.49
CA GLN A 12 -12.22 7.07 -20.66
C GLN A 12 -11.27 5.88 -20.55
N GLU A 13 -10.09 6.06 -19.97
CA GLU A 13 -9.15 4.95 -19.74
C GLU A 13 -9.63 4.02 -18.62
N LEU A 14 -10.19 4.57 -17.54
CA LEU A 14 -10.80 3.79 -16.46
C LEU A 14 -11.92 2.88 -16.94
N ALA A 15 -12.77 3.36 -17.87
CA ALA A 15 -13.88 2.58 -18.43
C ALA A 15 -13.43 1.34 -19.23
N LYS A 16 -12.14 1.27 -19.61
CA LYS A 16 -11.55 0.14 -20.34
C LYS A 16 -10.85 -0.88 -19.43
N VAL A 17 -10.76 -0.60 -18.13
CA VAL A 17 -10.08 -1.48 -17.17
C VAL A 17 -11.00 -2.67 -16.85
N GLU A 18 -10.54 -3.87 -17.16
CA GLU A 18 -11.27 -5.12 -16.90
C GLU A 18 -10.74 -5.88 -15.67
N ASP A 19 -9.56 -5.52 -15.16
CA ASP A 19 -8.95 -6.16 -13.97
C ASP A 19 -9.35 -5.41 -12.70
N GLU A 20 -10.17 -6.06 -11.87
CA GLU A 20 -10.67 -5.53 -10.59
C GLU A 20 -9.54 -5.10 -9.65
N ARG A 21 -8.39 -5.79 -9.66
CA ARG A 21 -7.23 -5.47 -8.81
C ARG A 21 -6.60 -4.12 -9.18
N ILE A 22 -6.75 -3.71 -10.43
CA ILE A 22 -6.29 -2.39 -10.89
C ILE A 22 -7.23 -1.31 -10.36
N LEU A 23 -8.54 -1.56 -10.38
CA LEU A 23 -9.53 -0.63 -9.83
C LEU A 23 -9.35 -0.46 -8.31
N GLU A 24 -9.15 -1.55 -7.55
CA GLU A 24 -8.89 -1.49 -6.11
C GLU A 24 -7.68 -0.61 -5.77
N LYS A 25 -6.57 -0.75 -6.50
CA LYS A 25 -5.37 0.08 -6.29
C LYS A 25 -5.63 1.56 -6.59
N LEU A 26 -6.41 1.86 -7.62
CA LEU A 26 -6.75 3.23 -7.98
C LEU A 26 -7.69 3.86 -6.95
N GLU A 27 -8.65 3.10 -6.42
CA GLU A 27 -9.48 3.55 -5.31
C GLU A 27 -8.65 3.87 -4.07
N LEU A 28 -7.68 3.02 -3.72
CA LEU A 28 -6.77 3.29 -2.60
C LEU A 28 -6.00 4.60 -2.80
N VAL A 29 -5.47 4.86 -4.00
CA VAL A 29 -4.75 6.11 -4.30
C VAL A 29 -5.66 7.34 -4.21
N LEU A 30 -6.92 7.22 -4.63
CA LEU A 30 -7.90 8.30 -4.54
C LEU A 30 -8.36 8.54 -3.09
N LYS A 31 -8.54 7.47 -2.30
CA LYS A 31 -8.92 7.51 -0.88
C LYS A 31 -7.79 7.98 0.03
N ALA A 32 -6.54 7.62 -0.26
CA ALA A 32 -5.36 8.06 0.49
C ALA A 32 -5.16 9.60 0.47
N ASN A 33 -5.76 10.29 -0.51
CA ASN A 33 -5.77 11.75 -0.56
C ASN A 33 -7.00 12.38 0.15
N GLN A 34 -7.93 11.57 0.67
CA GLN A 34 -9.12 12.01 1.38
C GLN A 34 -9.00 11.82 2.89
N ASN A 35 -8.39 10.72 3.34
CA ASN A 35 -7.94 10.46 4.72
C ASN A 35 -6.67 9.60 4.64
N ASP A 36 -5.72 9.78 5.58
CA ASP A 36 -4.54 8.93 5.63
C ASP A 36 -4.98 7.51 6.02
N TRP A 37 -4.43 6.47 5.38
CA TRP A 37 -4.72 5.07 5.77
C TRP A 37 -4.34 4.82 7.24
N PHE A 38 -3.36 5.59 7.75
CA PHE A 38 -2.97 5.56 9.15
C PHE A 38 -4.11 5.97 10.09
N ASP A 39 -5.00 6.87 9.66
CA ASP A 39 -6.14 7.33 10.44
C ASP A 39 -7.23 6.25 10.56
N GLU A 40 -7.26 5.28 9.65
CA GLU A 40 -8.22 4.17 9.63
C GLU A 40 -7.82 2.99 10.54
N LEU A 41 -6.56 2.96 11.00
CA LEU A 41 -6.05 1.90 11.86
C LEU A 41 -6.63 1.98 13.28
N SER A 42 -6.85 0.82 13.88
CA SER A 42 -7.10 0.71 15.31
C SER A 42 -5.88 1.15 16.13
N GLU A 43 -6.11 1.54 17.38
CA GLU A 43 -5.02 1.91 18.29
C GLU A 43 -4.04 0.75 18.53
N SER A 44 -4.53 -0.50 18.51
CA SER A 44 -3.67 -1.69 18.55
C SER A 44 -2.75 -1.78 17.34
N GLU A 45 -3.26 -1.56 16.13
CA GLU A 45 -2.46 -1.63 14.90
C GLU A 45 -1.42 -0.51 14.85
N LYS A 46 -1.80 0.71 15.26
CA LYS A 46 -0.85 1.83 15.40
C LYS A 46 0.26 1.52 16.41
N ASN A 47 -0.08 0.90 17.54
CA ASN A 47 0.89 0.50 18.56
C ASN A 47 1.86 -0.57 18.04
N GLU A 48 1.38 -1.58 17.31
CA GLU A 48 2.23 -2.59 16.67
C GLU A 48 3.20 -1.97 15.65
N ILE A 49 2.75 -0.98 14.86
CA ILE A 49 3.62 -0.24 13.95
C ILE A 49 4.73 0.48 14.73
N GLN A 50 4.39 1.15 15.84
CA GLN A 50 5.39 1.84 16.67
C GLN A 50 6.42 0.85 17.25
N ILE A 51 5.97 -0.31 17.73
CA ILE A 51 6.86 -1.38 18.21
C ILE A 51 7.82 -1.81 17.09
N GLY A 52 7.31 -2.02 15.88
CA GLY A 52 8.13 -2.40 14.73
C GLY A 52 9.19 -1.35 14.36
N ILE A 53 8.85 -0.06 14.47
CA ILE A 53 9.80 1.05 14.27
C ILE A 53 10.89 1.02 15.35
N ASP A 54 10.51 0.91 16.62
CA ASP A 54 11.47 0.86 17.75
C ASP A 54 12.41 -0.34 17.65
N GLN A 55 11.89 -1.49 17.22
CA GLN A 55 12.69 -2.70 16.95
C GLN A 55 13.67 -2.47 15.80
N ALA A 56 13.21 -1.82 14.72
CA ALA A 56 14.07 -1.51 13.58
C ALA A 56 15.21 -0.56 13.95
N GLU A 57 14.94 0.47 14.77
CA GLU A 57 15.96 1.40 15.27
C GLU A 57 16.98 0.71 16.18
N LYS A 58 16.56 -0.30 16.95
CA LYS A 58 17.45 -1.15 17.76
C LYS A 58 18.23 -2.18 16.94
N GLY A 59 17.99 -2.26 15.63
CA GLY A 59 18.61 -3.26 14.75
C GLY A 59 18.04 -4.66 14.92
N GLU A 60 16.85 -4.81 15.51
CA GLU A 60 16.10 -6.08 15.65
C GLU A 60 15.42 -6.45 14.31
N VAL A 61 16.16 -6.33 13.21
CA VAL A 61 15.70 -6.65 11.86
C VAL A 61 16.41 -7.88 11.34
N VAL A 62 15.71 -8.65 10.50
CA VAL A 62 16.29 -9.78 9.77
C VAL A 62 16.25 -9.44 8.29
N SER A 63 17.34 -9.72 7.59
CA SER A 63 17.40 -9.47 6.15
C SER A 63 16.36 -10.31 5.41
N HIS A 64 15.82 -9.78 4.31
CA HIS A 64 14.89 -10.53 3.46
C HIS A 64 15.53 -11.85 2.98
N GLU A 65 16.81 -11.83 2.63
CA GLU A 65 17.57 -13.03 2.23
C GLU A 65 17.55 -14.10 3.34
N ASP A 66 17.79 -13.72 4.59
CA ASP A 66 17.81 -14.66 5.73
C ASP A 66 16.42 -15.18 6.10
N VAL A 67 15.39 -14.37 5.93
CA VAL A 67 14.00 -14.84 6.05
C VAL A 67 13.70 -15.88 4.97
N MET A 68 14.02 -15.59 3.71
CA MET A 68 13.72 -16.48 2.58
C MET A 68 14.49 -17.80 2.64
N LYS A 69 15.70 -17.83 3.21
CA LYS A 69 16.44 -19.08 3.49
C LYS A 69 15.62 -20.08 4.33
N ARG A 70 14.72 -19.62 5.20
CA ARG A 70 13.85 -20.52 6.01
C ARG A 70 12.79 -21.21 5.16
N PHE A 71 12.36 -20.56 4.08
CA PHE A 71 11.29 -21.03 3.21
C PHE A 71 11.80 -21.76 1.96
N SER A 72 13.12 -21.81 1.74
CA SER A 72 13.73 -22.47 0.58
C SER A 72 13.40 -23.96 0.45
N LYS A 73 12.92 -24.60 1.52
CA LYS A 73 12.51 -26.01 1.53
C LYS A 73 11.14 -26.27 0.90
N TRP A 74 10.35 -25.23 0.68
CA TRP A 74 9.00 -25.33 0.10
C TRP A 74 8.93 -24.68 -1.29
N HIS A 75 10.09 -24.42 -1.90
CA HIS A 75 10.16 -23.94 -3.27
C HIS A 75 10.13 -25.09 -4.29
#